data_AF-A0A925B3C2-F1
#
_entry.id   AF-A0A925B3C2-F1
#
_cell.length_a   1.000
_cell.length_b   1.000
_cell.length_c   1.000
_cell.angle_alpha   90.00
_cell.angle_beta   90.00
_cell.angle_gamma   90.00
#
_symmetry.space_group_name_H-M   'P 1'
#
loop_
_entity.id
_entity.type
_entity.pdbx_description
1 polymer ?
#
loop_
_entity_poly.entity_id
_entity_poly.type
_entity_poly.pdbx_seq_one_letter_code
_entity_poly.pdbx_strand_id
1 'polypeptide(L)' 'MAQKDLHEKPFDDSTIVKLEMFEDYAQEWIPTFVMQNTSTICIFDFFAGTGYDKNGIAGSAIRILEKIKEQVISIFQ' A
#
# COMPACT_ATOMS: atom_id res chain seq x y z
N MET A 1 -22.90 -2.84 11.59
CA MET A 1 -22.40 -1.58 10.99
C MET A 1 -22.75 -1.61 9.52
N ALA A 2 -23.31 -0.53 8.96
CA ALA A 2 -23.57 -0.48 7.53
C ALA A 2 -22.24 -0.60 6.77
N GLN A 3 -22.09 -1.65 5.98
CA GLN A 3 -20.94 -1.83 5.12
C GLN A 3 -20.96 -0.71 4.08
N LYS A 4 -19.97 0.19 4.11
CA LYS A 4 -19.82 1.22 3.08
C LYS A 4 -19.50 0.48 1.78
N ASP A 5 -20.32 0.65 0.75
CA ASP A 5 -20.00 0.13 -0.57
C ASP A 5 -18.77 0.86 -1.09
N LEU A 6 -17.69 0.11 -1.27
CA LEU A 6 -16.39 0.61 -1.73
C LEU A 6 -16.33 0.77 -3.26
N HIS A 7 -17.32 0.27 -3.99
CA HIS A 7 -17.39 0.32 -5.46
C HIS A 7 -18.17 1.52 -5.98
N GLU A 8 -19.10 2.07 -5.21
CA GLU A 8 -19.99 3.14 -5.69
C GLU A 8 -19.44 4.56 -5.48
N LYS A 9 -18.53 4.73 -4.51
CA LYS A 9 -18.02 6.05 -4.11
C LYS A 9 -16.51 6.13 -4.29
N PRO A 10 -16.00 7.29 -4.73
CA PRO A 10 -14.55 7.50 -4.77
C PRO A 10 -14.01 7.58 -3.34
N PHE A 11 -12.71 7.42 -3.19
CA PHE A 11 -12.06 7.66 -1.91
C PHE A 11 -12.28 9.11 -1.48
N ASP A 12 -12.61 9.30 -0.20
CA ASP A 12 -12.67 10.62 0.40
C ASP A 12 -11.26 11.10 0.78
N ASP A 13 -11.10 12.40 1.03
CA ASP A 13 -9.80 12.99 1.39
C ASP A 13 -9.17 12.29 2.60
N SER A 14 -9.98 11.86 3.57
CA SER A 14 -9.49 11.12 4.74
C SER A 14 -8.88 9.76 4.37
N THR A 15 -9.45 9.10 3.36
CA THR A 15 -8.94 7.85 2.80
C THR A 15 -7.66 8.10 2.02
N ILE A 16 -7.60 9.17 1.22
CA ILE A 16 -6.40 9.55 0.48
C ILE A 16 -5.23 9.82 1.44
N VAL A 17 -5.43 10.66 2.46
CA VAL A 17 -4.41 10.96 3.47
C VAL A 17 -3.91 9.68 4.18
N LYS A 18 -4.83 8.77 4.51
CA LYS A 18 -4.46 7.47 5.12
C LYS A 18 -3.60 6.64 4.17
N LEU A 19 -3.94 6.60 2.88
CA LEU A 19 -3.20 5.85 1.88
C LEU A 19 -1.81 6.46 1.63
N GLU A 20 -1.69 7.79 1.65
CA GLU A 20 -0.40 8.50 1.57
C GLU A 20 0.49 8.16 2.77
N MET A 21 -0.04 8.25 3.99
CA MET A 21 0.71 7.84 5.19
C MET A 21 1.17 6.38 5.11
N PHE A 22 0.29 5.48 4.67
CA PHE A 22 0.61 4.06 4.49
C PHE A 22 1.76 3.86 3.48
N GLU A 23 1.77 4.63 2.40
CA GLU A 23 2.80 4.59 1.37
C GLU A 23 4.16 5.08 1.90
N ASP A 24 4.17 6.18 2.65
CA ASP A 24 5.38 6.69 3.31
C ASP A 24 5.97 5.66 4.28
N TYR A 25 5.12 5.00 5.07
CA TYR A 25 5.56 3.91 5.96
C TYR A 25 6.16 2.74 5.17
N ALA A 26 5.51 2.30 4.09
CA ALA A 26 6.02 1.21 3.27
C ALA A 26 7.38 1.56 2.64
N GLN A 27 7.52 2.78 2.13
CA GLN A 27 8.75 3.27 1.50
C GLN A 27 9.95 3.22 2.47
N GLU A 28 9.77 3.66 3.71
CA GLU A 28 10.86 3.71 4.70
C GLU A 28 11.16 2.34 5.33
N TRP A 29 10.13 1.51 5.56
CA TRP A 29 10.31 0.27 6.32
C TRP A 29 10.74 -0.93 5.48
N ILE A 30 10.37 -1.02 4.21
CA ILE A 30 10.73 -2.18 3.36
C ILE A 30 12.26 -2.41 3.35
N PRO A 31 13.13 -1.40 3.10
CA PRO A 31 14.57 -1.58 3.13
C PRO A 31 15.09 -2.12 4.45
N THR A 32 14.50 -1.66 5.56
CA THR A 32 14.91 -2.07 6.91
C THR A 32 14.72 -3.59 7.11
N PHE A 33 13.64 -4.16 6.61
CA PHE A 33 13.42 -5.62 6.65
C PHE A 33 14.30 -6.39 5.65
N VAL A 34 14.53 -5.83 4.46
CA VAL A 34 15.41 -6.45 3.46
C VAL A 34 16.85 -6.58 4.00
N MET A 35 17.35 -5.55 4.69
CA MET A 35 18.69 -5.56 5.28
C MET A 35 18.89 -6.61 6.39
N GLN A 36 17.82 -7.16 6.96
CA GLN A 36 17.92 -8.24 7.96
C GLN A 36 18.32 -9.59 7.34
N ASN A 37 18.39 -9.69 6.01
CA ASN A 37 18.78 -10.89 5.27
C ASN A 37 17.91 -12.13 5.62
N THR A 38 16.62 -11.91 5.89
CA THR A 38 15.64 -12.98 6.04
C THR A 38 15.26 -13.54 4.67
N SER A 39 14.97 -14.84 4.59
CA SER A 39 14.56 -15.51 3.35
C SER A 39 13.14 -15.15 2.91
N THR A 40 12.31 -14.64 3.81
CA THR A 40 10.91 -14.31 3.52
C THR A 40 10.49 -13.12 4.37
N ILE A 41 9.88 -12.13 3.71
CA ILE A 41 9.23 -10.98 4.34
C ILE A 41 7.73 -11.10 4.07
N CYS A 42 6.92 -11.10 5.12
CA CYS A 42 5.46 -11.18 5.02
C CYS A 42 4.88 -9.79 5.26
N ILE A 43 4.02 -9.33 4.35
CA ILE A 43 3.32 -8.05 4.45
C ILE A 43 1.83 -8.33 4.67
N PHE A 44 1.26 -7.70 5.70
CA PHE A 44 -0.15 -7.85 6.04
C PHE A 44 -0.84 -6.48 5.94
N ASP A 45 -1.70 -6.33 4.93
CA ASP A 45 -2.50 -5.12 4.74
C ASP A 45 -3.90 -5.29 5.33
N PHE A 46 -4.10 -4.80 6.56
CA PHE A 46 -5.40 -4.85 7.23
C PHE A 46 -6.39 -3.80 6.74
N PHE A 47 -5.97 -2.91 5.84
CA PHE A 47 -6.82 -1.89 5.22
C PHE A 47 -7.16 -2.26 3.77
N ALA A 48 -6.75 -3.45 3.31
CA ALA A 48 -6.97 -3.91 1.95
C ALA A 48 -8.46 -3.90 1.59
N GLY A 49 -8.79 -3.06 0.60
CA GLY A 49 -10.10 -2.99 -0.01
C GLY A 49 -10.10 -3.62 -1.41
N THR A 50 -10.83 -3.00 -2.32
CA THR A 50 -11.07 -3.44 -3.70
C THR A 50 -9.87 -3.25 -4.64
N GLY A 51 -8.74 -2.75 -4.14
CA GLY A 51 -7.54 -2.43 -4.91
C GLY A 51 -7.59 -1.04 -5.54
N TYR A 52 -8.70 -0.66 -6.18
CA TYR A 52 -8.93 0.67 -6.73
C TYR A 52 -10.32 1.19 -6.34
N ASP A 53 -10.47 2.52 -6.30
CA ASP A 53 -11.79 3.15 -6.24
C ASP A 53 -12.46 3.26 -7.62
N LYS A 54 -13.67 3.82 -7.68
CA LYS A 54 -14.43 4.00 -8.93
C LYS A 54 -13.75 4.90 -9.98
N ASN A 55 -12.82 5.76 -9.55
CA ASN A 55 -12.09 6.69 -10.42
C ASN A 55 -10.74 6.10 -10.85
N GLY A 56 -10.42 4.87 -10.45
CA GLY A 56 -9.13 4.23 -10.72
C GLY A 56 -8.01 4.69 -9.78
N ILE A 57 -8.33 5.33 -8.65
CA ILE A 57 -7.33 5.69 -7.64
C ILE A 57 -6.89 4.43 -6.90
N ALA A 58 -5.58 4.21 -6.86
CA ALA A 58 -4.97 3.07 -6.19
C ALA A 58 -5.23 3.10 -4.67
N GLY A 59 -5.69 1.98 -4.14
CA GLY A 59 -5.76 1.67 -2.72
C GLY A 59 -4.47 1.04 -2.20
N SER A 60 -4.50 0.62 -0.94
CA SER A 60 -3.32 0.16 -0.19
C SER A 60 -2.60 -1.02 -0.86
N ALA A 61 -3.35 -2.04 -1.29
CA ALA A 61 -2.79 -3.24 -1.93
C ALA A 61 -2.00 -2.92 -3.22
N ILE A 62 -2.43 -1.93 -3.99
CA ILE A 62 -1.76 -1.52 -5.22
C ILE A 62 -0.55 -0.65 -4.88
N ARG A 63 -0.72 0.33 -4.00
CA ARG A 63 0.36 1.24 -3.58
C ARG A 63 1.53 0.51 -2.96
N ILE A 64 1.29 -0.48 -2.09
CA ILE A 64 2.39 -1.26 -1.50
C ILE A 64 3.14 -2.09 -2.54
N LEU A 65 2.43 -2.63 -3.54
CA LEU A 65 3.06 -3.35 -4.64
C LEU A 65 3.98 -2.42 -5.45
N GLU A 66 3.57 -1.18 -5.67
CA GLU A 66 4.40 -0.16 -6.33
C GLU A 66 5.64 0.18 -5.50
N LYS A 67 5.50 0.43 -4.19
CA LYS A 67 6.65 0.65 -3.30
C LYS A 67 7.62 -0.53 -3.29
N ILE A 68 7.14 -1.77 -3.24
CA ILE A 68 8.00 -2.96 -3.30
C ILE A 68 8.81 -2.97 -4.61
N LYS A 69 8.17 -2.68 -5.76
CA LYS A 69 8.85 -2.63 -7.06
C LYS A 69 9.91 -1.53 -7.13
N GLU A 70 9.64 -0.36 -6.56
CA GLU A 70 10.59 0.74 -6.47
C GLU A 70 11.84 0.33 -5.68
N GLN A 71 11.66 -0.38 -4.56
CA GLN A 71 12.76 -0.87 -3.73
C GLN A 71 13.61 -1.93 -4.43
N VAL A 72 13.01 -2.79 -5.25
CA VAL A 72 13.78 -3.76 -6.07
C VAL A 72 14.73 -3.02 -7.02
N ILE A 73 14.33 -1.89 -7.59
CA ILE A 73 15.22 -1.11 -8.45
C ILE A 73 16.32 -0.44 -7.62
N SER A 74 15.98 0.11 -6.45
CA SER A 74 16.94 0.85 -5.62
C SER A 74 17.97 -0.01 -4.90
N ILE A 75 17.63 -1.24 -4.50
CA ILE A 75 18.51 -2.09 -3.68
C ILE A 75 19.49 -2.91 -4.53
N PHE A 76 19.15 -3.17 -5.79
CA PHE A 76 19.95 -4.00 -6.71
C PHE A 76 20.68 -3.19 -7.80
N GLN A 77 20.80 -1.87 -7.63
CA GLN A 77 21.74 -1.01 -8.37
C GLN A 77 23.11 -1.00 -7.70
#